data_AF-K5VNT1-F1
#
_entry.id   AF-K5VNT1-F1
#
_cell.length_a   1.000
_cell.length_b   1.000
_cell.length_c   1.000
_cell.angle_alpha   90.00
_cell.angle_beta   90.00
_cell.angle_gamma   90.00
#
_symmetry.space_group_name_H-M   'P 1'
#
loop_
_entity.id
_entity.type
_entity.pdbx_description
1 polymer ?
#
loop_
_entity_poly.entity_id
_entity_poly.type
_entity_poly.pdbx_seq_one_letter_code
_entity_poly.pdbx_strand_id
1 'polypeptide(L)' 'IARESYDVYFRDVLECIRALYGEPEFARHLIFLPEQHYVDSDQTMCLFYDMHTGKWWWAVQVSYFDIIF' A
#
# COMPACT_ATOMS: atom_id res chain seq x y z
N ILE A 1 17.98 -4.26 -36.58
CA ILE A 1 17.49 -4.06 -35.20
C ILE A 1 16.99 -2.62 -35.14
N ALA A 2 15.68 -2.40 -35.07
CA ALA A 2 15.13 -1.05 -34.96
C ALA A 2 15.39 -0.52 -33.53
N ARG A 3 15.85 0.72 -33.42
CA ARG A 3 16.14 1.38 -32.14
C ARG A 3 14.88 2.11 -31.72
N GLU A 4 14.20 1.59 -30.70
CA GLU A 4 13.06 2.28 -30.09
C GLU A 4 13.58 3.44 -29.23
N SER A 5 12.91 4.58 -29.35
CA SER A 5 13.16 5.77 -28.52
C SER A 5 11.91 6.07 -27.71
N TYR A 6 12.10 6.31 -26.42
CA TYR A 6 11.04 6.62 -25.46
C TYR A 6 11.26 8.00 -24.87
N ASP A 7 10.18 8.76 -24.73
CA ASP A 7 10.19 10.01 -23.98
C ASP A 7 10.15 9.71 -22.48
N VAL A 8 11.08 10.29 -21.72
CA VAL A 8 11.15 10.17 -20.27
C VAL A 8 10.96 11.55 -19.67
N TYR A 9 10.00 11.66 -18.76
CA TYR A 9 9.69 12.90 -18.07
C TYR A 9 10.09 12.77 -16.59
N PHE A 10 10.75 13.80 -16.07
CA PHE A 10 11.11 13.88 -14.67
C PHE A 10 10.16 14.85 -13.96
N ARG A 11 9.67 14.43 -12.80
CA ARG A 11 8.92 15.29 -11.87
C ARG A 11 9.46 15.09 -10.47
N ASP A 12 9.29 16.10 -9.63
CA ASP A 12 9.55 15.97 -8.20
C ASP A 12 8.64 14.87 -7.62
N VAL A 13 9.26 13.88 -7.01
CA VAL A 13 8.54 12.73 -6.43
C VAL A 13 7.59 13.16 -5.32
N LEU A 14 7.95 14.18 -4.53
CA LEU A 14 7.10 14.69 -3.46
C LEU A 14 5.85 15.38 -4.01
N GLU A 15 5.98 16.10 -5.13
CA GLU A 15 4.83 16.72 -5.81
C GLU A 15 3.88 15.65 -6.37
N CYS A 16 4.42 14.59 -6.97
CA CYS A 16 3.62 13.45 -7.44
C CYS A 16 2.88 12.76 -6.29
N ILE A 17 3.55 12.51 -5.17
CA ILE A 17 2.93 11.89 -3.98
C ILE A 17 1.81 12.79 -3.45
N ARG A 18 2.05 14.09 -3.29
CA ARG A 18 1.02 15.04 -2.81
C ARG A 18 -0.19 15.08 -3.74
N ALA A 19 0.03 15.11 -5.05
CA ALA A 19 -1.05 15.09 -6.03
C ALA A 19 -1.90 13.82 -5.94
N LEU A 20 -1.26 12.65 -5.79
CA LEU A 20 -1.98 11.37 -5.66
C LEU A 20 -2.78 11.27 -4.36
N TYR A 21 -2.19 11.67 -3.22
CA TYR A 21 -2.86 11.60 -1.93
C TYR A 21 -3.91 12.70 -1.73
N GLY A 22 -3.78 13.82 -2.44
CA GLY A 22 -4.72 14.94 -2.38
C GLY A 22 -5.95 14.80 -3.27
N GLU A 23 -5.97 13.82 -4.19
CA GLU A 23 -7.05 13.59 -5.13
C GLU A 23 -8.20 12.78 -4.49
N PRO A 24 -9.40 13.37 -4.28
CA PRO A 24 -10.51 12.69 -3.63
C PRO A 24 -10.98 11.42 -4.35
N GLU A 25 -10.84 11.33 -5.67
CA GLU A 25 -11.22 10.12 -6.42
C GLU A 25 -10.43 8.87 -5.99
N PHE A 26 -9.22 9.05 -5.47
CA PHE A 26 -8.37 7.95 -4.99
C PHE A 26 -8.59 7.61 -3.52
N ALA A 27 -9.34 8.41 -2.76
CA ALA A 27 -9.52 8.21 -1.33
C ALA A 27 -10.03 6.80 -0.97
N ARG A 28 -10.90 6.22 -1.80
CA ARG A 28 -11.43 4.85 -1.62
C ARG A 28 -10.40 3.73 -1.76
N HIS A 29 -9.24 4.03 -2.34
CA HIS A 29 -8.15 3.08 -2.57
C HIS A 29 -7.01 3.25 -1.55
N LEU A 30 -7.06 4.28 -0.70
CA LEU A 30 -6.06 4.51 0.33
C LEU A 30 -6.31 3.57 1.51
N ILE A 31 -5.28 2.82 1.89
CA ILE A 31 -5.32 1.85 2.98
C ILE A 31 -4.36 2.33 4.07
N PHE A 32 -4.92 2.59 5.25
CA PHE A 32 -4.18 3.21 6.37
C PHE A 32 -3.86 2.23 7.49
N LEU A 33 -4.51 1.08 7.52
CA LEU A 33 -4.40 0.07 8.57
C LEU A 33 -4.19 -1.31 7.94
N PRO A 34 -3.57 -2.25 8.66
CA PRO A 34 -3.33 -3.56 8.12
C PRO A 34 -4.60 -4.41 8.30
N GLU A 35 -4.87 -5.29 7.34
CA GLU A 35 -6.06 -6.16 7.34
C GLU A 35 -5.64 -7.63 7.36
N GLN A 36 -6.54 -8.52 7.80
CA GLN A 36 -6.33 -9.97 7.71
C GLN A 36 -7.53 -10.59 7.01
N HIS A 37 -7.26 -11.31 5.93
CA HIS A 37 -8.28 -11.99 5.14
C HIS A 37 -8.08 -13.50 5.29
N TYR A 38 -9.17 -14.24 5.46
CA TYR A 38 -9.14 -15.69 5.70
C TYR A 38 -10.08 -16.41 4.75
N VAL A 39 -9.65 -17.59 4.27
CA VAL A 39 -10.51 -18.46 3.43
C VAL A 39 -11.39 -19.39 4.24
N ASP A 40 -11.08 -19.56 5.53
CA ASP A 40 -11.78 -20.43 6.45
C ASP A 40 -12.39 -19.64 7.61
N SER A 41 -13.53 -20.14 8.11
CA SER A 41 -14.22 -19.55 9.27
C SER A 41 -13.37 -19.55 10.53
N ASP A 42 -12.44 -20.51 10.64
CA ASP A 42 -11.61 -20.74 11.81
C ASP A 42 -10.34 -19.87 11.80
N GLN A 43 -10.15 -19.05 10.76
CA GLN A 43 -9.02 -18.12 10.58
C GLN A 43 -7.65 -18.79 10.64
N THR A 44 -7.55 -20.04 10.21
CA THR A 44 -6.30 -20.80 10.19
C THR A 44 -5.50 -20.60 8.90
N MET A 45 -6.16 -20.17 7.82
CA MET A 45 -5.57 -19.99 6.49
C MET A 45 -5.71 -18.53 6.03
N CYS A 46 -4.67 -17.73 6.32
CA CYS A 46 -4.59 -16.32 5.95
C CYS A 46 -4.21 -16.15 4.47
N LEU A 47 -4.86 -15.20 3.79
CA LEU A 47 -4.57 -14.78 2.43
C LEU A 47 -3.65 -13.56 2.40
N PHE A 48 -2.64 -13.63 1.54
CA PHE A 48 -1.74 -12.52 1.26
C PHE A 48 -1.90 -12.10 -0.19
N TYR A 49 -2.54 -10.95 -0.43
CA TYR A 49 -2.80 -10.44 -1.78
C TYR A 49 -2.06 -9.13 -2.06
N ASP A 50 -1.95 -8.27 -1.05
CA ASP A 50 -1.28 -6.98 -1.13
C ASP A 50 -0.52 -6.70 0.18
N MET A 51 0.31 -5.68 0.19
CA MET A 51 1.15 -5.25 1.31
C MET A 51 0.35 -5.18 2.63
N HIS A 52 -0.87 -4.62 2.61
CA HIS A 52 -1.68 -4.38 3.83
C HIS A 52 -2.25 -5.65 4.46
N THR A 53 -2.33 -6.73 3.68
CA THR A 53 -2.69 -8.07 4.18
C THR A 53 -1.48 -8.84 4.70
N GLY A 54 -0.27 -8.36 4.40
CA GLY A 54 0.99 -8.97 4.76
C GLY A 54 1.29 -8.89 6.26
N LYS A 55 1.86 -9.97 6.80
CA LYS A 55 2.35 -10.00 8.20
C LYS A 55 3.34 -8.87 8.51
N TRP A 56 4.13 -8.45 7.52
CA TRP A 56 5.12 -7.39 7.69
C TRP A 56 4.49 -6.04 8.03
N TRP A 57 3.45 -5.61 7.30
CA TRP A 57 2.81 -4.31 7.58
C TRP A 57 2.12 -4.35 8.95
N TRP A 58 1.52 -5.49 9.31
CA TRP A 58 1.01 -5.74 10.66
C TRP A 58 2.09 -5.56 11.74
N ALA A 59 3.26 -6.17 11.56
CA ALA A 59 4.37 -6.06 12.50
C ALA A 59 4.87 -4.62 12.63
N VAL A 60 4.98 -3.89 11.51
CA VAL A 60 5.44 -2.48 11.52
C VAL A 60 4.40 -1.57 12.19
N GLN A 61 3.12 -1.66 11.84
CA GLN A 61 2.11 -0.74 12.34
C GLN A 61 1.72 -0.99 13.79
N VAL A 62 1.58 -2.24 14.22
CA VAL A 62 1.25 -2.56 15.63
C VAL A 62 2.41 -2.19 16.55
N SER A 63 3.65 -2.44 16.14
CA SER A 63 4.82 -2.01 16.92
C SER A 63 4.88 -0.50 17.14
N TYR A 64 4.36 0.31 16.20
CA TYR A 64 4.28 1.77 16.36
C TYR A 64 3.04 2.22 17.13
N PHE A 65 1.91 1.52 17.00
CA PHE A 65 0.68 1.84 17.73
C PHE A 65 0.83 1.57 19.24
N ASP A 66 1.54 0.51 19.64
CA ASP A 66 1.84 0.21 21.05
C ASP A 66 2.81 1.21 21.71
N ILE A 67 3.51 2.04 20.92
CA ILE A 67 4.42 3.09 21.42
C ILE A 67 3.71 4.44 21.60
N ILE A 68 2.58 4.64 20.93
CA ILE A 68 1.89 5.94 20.83
C ILE A 68 0.61 5.98 21.71
N PHE A 69 0.23 4.87 22.34
CA PHE A 69 -0.88 4.79 23.31
C PHE A 69 -0.43 4.25 24.67
#